data_AF-A0A1F0P9H4-F1
#
_entry.id   AF-A0A1F0P9H4-F1
#
_cell.length_a   1.000
_cell.length_b   1.000
_cell.length_c   1.000
_cell.angle_alpha   90.00
_cell.angle_beta   90.00
_cell.angle_gamma   90.00
#
_symmetry.space_group_name_H-M   'P 1'
#
loop_
_entity.id
_entity.type
_entity.pdbx_description
1 polymer ?
#
loop_
_entity_poly.entity_id
_entity_poly.type
_entity_poly.pdbx_seq_one_letter_code
_entity_poly.pdbx_strand_id
1 'polypeptide(L)'
;MYIMEKFIKYQWIVYLLGWFVFQLFPAYFQLTSAPDELIPFLFIVGIIVIAICSFNFGIAKGKLAGWLMFVFAMIVNVVVALATFFLLLGQSWHN
;
A
#
# COMPACT_ATOMS: atom_id res chain seq x y z
N MET A 1 -20.50 -21.36 2.22
CA MET A 1 -21.24 -20.12 1.86
C MET A 1 -20.88 -18.93 2.75
N TYR A 2 -20.78 -19.10 4.08
CA TYR A 2 -20.42 -18.03 5.04
C TYR A 2 -19.07 -17.30 4.78
N ILE A 3 -18.08 -17.99 4.22
CA ILE A 3 -16.74 -17.41 3.97
C ILE A 3 -16.77 -16.40 2.82
N MET A 4 -17.52 -16.65 1.74
CA MET A 4 -17.62 -15.75 0.59
C MET A 4 -18.27 -14.41 0.95
N GLU A 5 -19.34 -14.41 1.75
CA GLU A 5 -20.01 -13.17 2.19
C GLU A 5 -19.11 -12.30 3.07
N LYS A 6 -18.31 -12.91 3.94
CA LYS A 6 -17.30 -12.17 4.74
C LYS A 6 -16.20 -11.62 3.83
N PHE A 7 -15.77 -12.36 2.81
CA PHE A 7 -14.74 -11.91 1.87
C PHE A 7 -15.17 -10.65 1.10
N ILE A 8 -16.41 -10.60 0.60
CA ILE A 8 -16.96 -9.43 -0.09
C ILE A 8 -16.95 -8.19 0.82
N LYS A 9 -17.22 -8.36 2.12
CA LYS A 9 -17.24 -7.25 3.09
C LYS A 9 -15.87 -6.66 3.43
N TYR A 10 -14.77 -7.38 3.19
CA TYR A 10 -13.41 -6.95 3.55
C TYR A 10 -12.44 -6.92 2.36
N GLN A 11 -12.93 -7.13 1.13
CA GLN A 11 -12.14 -7.09 -0.10
C GLN A 11 -11.24 -5.86 -0.23
N TRP A 12 -11.71 -4.69 0.22
CA TRP A 12 -10.94 -3.43 0.18
C TRP A 12 -9.69 -3.45 1.07
N ILE A 13 -9.74 -4.17 2.19
CA ILE A 13 -8.56 -4.38 3.04
C ILE A 13 -7.56 -5.29 2.33
N VAL A 14 -8.05 -6.33 1.66
CA VAL A 14 -7.20 -7.26 0.90
C VAL A 14 -6.51 -6.54 -0.26
N TYR A 15 -7.21 -5.68 -0.99
CA TYR A 15 -6.61 -4.86 -2.04
C TYR A 15 -5.52 -3.93 -1.50
N LEU A 16 -5.74 -3.33 -0.33
CA LEU A 16 -4.73 -2.49 0.34
C LEU A 16 -3.50 -3.27 0.80
N LEU A 17 -3.69 -4.46 1.37
CA LEU A 17 -2.57 -5.33 1.72
C LEU A 17 -1.77 -5.74 0.48
N GLY A 18 -2.47 -6.13 -0.59
CA GLY A 18 -1.85 -6.43 -1.88
C GLY A 18 -1.05 -5.25 -2.43
N TRP A 19 -1.59 -4.04 -2.30
CA TRP A 19 -0.90 -2.82 -2.70
C TRP A 19 0.40 -2.59 -1.91
N PHE A 20 0.38 -2.72 -0.59
CA PHE A 20 1.59 -2.53 0.22
C PHE A 20 2.67 -3.57 -0.08
N VAL A 21 2.28 -4.82 -0.33
CA VAL A 21 3.21 -5.86 -0.79
C VAL A 21 3.77 -5.49 -2.17
N PHE A 22 2.91 -5.02 -3.08
CA PHE A 22 3.36 -4.57 -4.40
C PHE A 22 4.34 -3.41 -4.29
N GLN A 23 4.12 -2.41 -3.43
CA GLN A 23 5.00 -1.26 -3.28
C GLN A 23 6.42 -1.59 -2.83
N LEU A 24 6.64 -2.78 -2.26
CA LEU A 24 7.96 -3.32 -1.91
C LEU A 24 8.67 -3.98 -3.11
N PHE A 25 8.01 -4.15 -4.26
CA PHE A 25 8.59 -4.79 -5.45
C PHE A 25 9.98 -4.25 -5.85
N PRO A 26 10.26 -2.94 -5.78
CA PRO A 26 11.57 -2.44 -6.20
C PRO A 26 12.71 -3.07 -5.39
N ALA A 27 12.49 -3.23 -4.08
CA ALA A 27 13.44 -3.86 -3.18
C ALA A 27 13.51 -5.39 -3.40
N TYR A 28 12.38 -6.06 -3.68
CA TYR A 28 12.38 -7.50 -3.97
C TYR A 28 13.20 -7.87 -5.21
N PHE A 29 13.09 -7.05 -6.27
CA PHE A 29 13.80 -7.26 -7.53
C PHE A 29 15.17 -6.59 -7.60
N GLN A 30 15.64 -6.01 -6.49
CA GLN A 30 16.93 -5.33 -6.39
C GLN A 30 17.13 -4.29 -7.50
N LEU A 31 16.11 -3.47 -7.74
CA LEU A 31 16.16 -2.42 -8.76
C LEU A 31 16.99 -1.23 -8.28
N THR A 32 18.26 -1.47 -7.95
CA THR A 32 19.21 -0.46 -7.46
C THR A 32 19.52 0.62 -8.49
N SER A 33 19.22 0.37 -9.77
CA SER A 33 19.31 1.33 -10.88
C SER A 33 17.94 1.86 -11.32
N ALA A 34 16.87 1.63 -10.55
CA ALA A 34 15.58 2.25 -10.83
C ALA A 34 15.71 3.78 -10.82
N PRO A 35 14.90 4.50 -11.63
CA PRO A 35 14.88 5.94 -11.56
C PRO A 35 14.51 6.41 -10.15
N ASP A 36 15.18 7.46 -9.66
CA ASP A 36 14.95 8.04 -8.32
C ASP A 36 13.47 8.40 -8.07
N GLU A 37 12.74 8.66 -9.15
CA GLU A 37 11.32 9.01 -9.17
C GLU A 37 10.38 7.80 -8.91
N LEU A 38 10.88 6.56 -8.94
CA LEU A 38 10.04 5.37 -8.83
C LEU A 38 9.34 5.28 -7.46
N ILE A 39 10.08 5.51 -6.37
CA ILE A 39 9.52 5.46 -5.01
C ILE A 39 8.47 6.55 -4.80
N PRO A 40 8.72 7.84 -5.09
CA PRO A 40 7.69 8.86 -4.97
C PRO A 40 6.51 8.64 -5.93
N PHE A 41 6.74 8.10 -7.13
CA PHE A 41 5.65 7.69 -8.03
C PHE A 41 4.74 6.63 -7.37
N LEU A 42 5.33 5.54 -6.86
CA LEU A 42 4.58 4.49 -6.17
C LEU A 42 3.87 5.01 -4.91
N PHE A 43 4.48 5.94 -4.19
CA PHE A 43 3.85 6.59 -3.04
C PHE A 43 2.59 7.36 -3.43
N ILE A 44 2.64 8.15 -4.52
CA ILE A 44 1.49 8.90 -5.04
C ILE A 44 0.39 7.97 -5.52
N VAL A 45 0.73 6.92 -6.28
CA VAL A 45 -0.25 5.91 -6.71
C VAL A 45 -0.87 5.24 -5.48
N GLY A 46 -0.07 4.99 -4.44
CA GLY A 46 -0.55 4.45 -3.17
C GLY A 46 -1.60 5.34 -2.51
N ILE A 47 -1.44 6.66 -2.51
CA ILE A 47 -2.46 7.59 -1.99
C ILE A 47 -3.79 7.40 -2.73
N ILE A 48 -3.76 7.26 -4.06
CA ILE A 48 -4.95 7.06 -4.88
C ILE A 48 -5.62 5.72 -4.52
N VAL A 49 -4.84 4.64 -4.44
CA VAL A 49 -5.35 3.30 -4.07
C VAL A 49 -5.97 3.30 -2.67
N ILE A 50 -5.31 3.94 -1.71
CA ILE A 50 -5.80 4.10 -0.33
C ILE A 50 -7.11 4.87 -0.32
N ALA A 51 -7.20 5.98 -1.06
CA ALA A 51 -8.41 6.79 -1.15
C ALA A 51 -9.59 5.97 -1.68
N ILE A 52 -9.39 5.24 -2.79
CA ILE A 52 -10.43 4.40 -3.40
C ILE A 52 -10.87 3.29 -2.44
N CYS A 53 -9.93 2.54 -1.86
CA CYS A 53 -10.25 1.44 -0.97
C CYS A 53 -10.95 1.91 0.31
N SER A 54 -10.47 3.01 0.90
CA SER A 54 -11.05 3.58 2.13
C SER A 54 -12.44 4.16 1.89
N PHE A 55 -12.66 4.80 0.74
CA PHE A 55 -13.97 5.30 0.35
C PHE A 55 -14.98 4.17 0.19
N ASN A 56 -14.64 3.12 -0.58
CA ASN A 56 -15.53 1.98 -0.79
C ASN A 56 -15.76 1.17 0.49
N PHE A 57 -14.76 1.05 1.36
CA PHE A 57 -14.92 0.46 2.68
C PHE A 57 -15.84 1.31 3.57
N GLY A 58 -15.71 2.64 3.50
CA GLY A 58 -16.58 3.58 4.19
C GLY A 58 -18.05 3.48 3.75
N ILE A 59 -18.31 3.27 2.46
CA ILE A 59 -19.66 2.99 1.95
C ILE A 59 -20.20 1.68 2.55
N ALA A 60 -19.38 0.63 2.63
CA ALA A 60 -19.82 -0.69 3.09
C ALA A 60 -19.97 -0.82 4.61
N LYS A 61 -19.20 -0.05 5.41
CA LYS A 61 -19.07 -0.21 6.87
C LYS A 61 -19.36 1.05 7.68
N GLY A 62 -19.56 2.19 7.02
CA GLY A 62 -19.82 3.49 7.62
C GLY A 62 -18.66 4.47 7.48
N LYS A 63 -18.99 5.77 7.43
CA LYS A 63 -18.04 6.87 7.17
C LYS A 63 -16.84 6.89 8.12
N LEU A 64 -17.06 6.62 9.41
CA LEU A 64 -16.00 6.59 10.42
C LEU A 64 -14.98 5.48 10.15
N ALA A 65 -15.45 4.29 9.76
CA ALA A 65 -14.60 3.15 9.46
C ALA A 65 -13.72 3.41 8.21
N GLY A 66 -14.29 4.04 7.17
CA GLY A 66 -13.52 4.49 6.00
C GLY A 66 -12.45 5.52 6.36
N TRP A 67 -12.77 6.48 7.22
CA TRP A 67 -11.79 7.47 7.70
C TRP A 67 -10.65 6.86 8.50
N LEU A 68 -10.95 5.96 9.43
CA LEU A 68 -9.93 5.23 10.20
C LEU A 68 -9.02 4.42 9.28
N MET A 69 -9.60 3.73 8.29
CA MET A 69 -8.84 2.97 7.30
C MET A 69 -7.93 3.87 6.47
N PHE A 70 -8.41 5.04 6.03
CA PHE A 70 -7.62 6.00 5.27
C PHE A 70 -6.40 6.47 6.05
N VAL A 71 -6.61 6.96 7.29
CA VAL A 71 -5.53 7.48 8.14
C VAL A 71 -4.49 6.40 8.44
N PHE A 72 -4.96 5.21 8.83
CA PHE A 72 -4.06 4.09 9.12
C PHE A 72 -3.27 3.66 7.89
N ALA A 73 -3.94 3.50 6.75
CA ALA A 73 -3.30 3.09 5.50
C ALA A 73 -2.31 4.15 4.98
N MET A 74 -2.58 5.44 5.18
CA MET A 74 -1.64 6.51 4.85
C MET A 74 -0.36 6.44 5.68
N ILE A 75 -0.46 6.15 6.98
CA ILE A 75 0.72 5.93 7.83
C ILE A 75 1.52 4.74 7.32
N VAL A 76 0.85 3.63 7.03
CA VAL A 76 1.50 2.42 6.48
C VAL A 76 2.16 2.73 5.12
N ASN A 77 1.54 3.52 4.25
CA ASN A 77 2.11 3.90 2.96
C ASN A 77 3.45 4.64 3.11
N VAL A 78 3.54 5.56 4.07
CA VAL A 78 4.78 6.27 4.38
C VAL A 78 5.84 5.30 4.90
N VAL A 79 5.47 4.41 5.83
CA VAL A 79 6.39 3.41 6.40
C VAL A 79 6.91 2.48 5.31
N VAL A 80 6.05 2.00 4.42
CA VAL A 80 6.43 1.11 3.32
C VAL A 80 7.33 1.82 2.32
N ALA A 81 7.03 3.06 1.94
CA ALA A 81 7.89 3.83 1.04
C ALA A 81 9.29 4.05 1.63
N LEU A 82 9.38 4.41 2.92
CA LEU A 82 10.65 4.55 3.62
C LEU A 82 11.39 3.21 3.70
N ALA A 83 10.70 2.12 4.01
CA ALA A 83 11.28 0.79 4.05
C ALA A 83 11.86 0.38 2.69
N THR A 84 11.11 0.58 1.59
CA THR A 84 11.59 0.33 0.22
C THR A 84 12.85 1.15 -0.07
N PHE A 85 12.88 2.43 0.31
CA PHE A 85 14.05 3.29 0.13
C PHE A 85 15.27 2.78 0.89
N PHE A 86 15.14 2.49 2.19
CA PHE A 86 16.25 1.98 3.00
C PHE A 86 16.77 0.62 2.52
N LEU A 87 15.88 -0.27 2.07
CA LEU A 87 16.26 -1.56 1.53
C LEU A 87 17.07 -1.41 0.23
N LEU A 88 16.61 -0.57 -0.69
CA LEU A 88 17.34 -0.28 -1.93
C LEU A 88 18.70 0.38 -1.65
N LEU A 89 18.76 1.30 -0.68
CA LEU A 89 20.01 1.91 -0.25
C LEU A 89 20.97 0.87 0.34
N GLY A 90 20.48 -0.05 1.17
CA GLY A 90 21.30 -1.15 1.68
C GLY A 90 21.82 -2.06 0.56
N GLN A 91 20.99 -2.36 -0.44
CA GLN A 91 21.38 -3.18 -1.59
C GLN A 91 22.44 -2.49 -2.47
N SER A 92 22.32 -1.17 -2.68
CA SER A 92 23.29 -0.42 -3.50
C SER A 92 24.67 -0.32 -2.85
N TRP A 93 24.76 -0.41 -1.52
CA TRP A 93 26.05 -0.42 -0.81
C TRP A 93 26.77 -1.78 -0.87
N HIS A 94 26.04 -2.85 -1.17
CA HIS A 94 26.58 -4.22 -1.27
C HIS A 94 27.01 -4.61 -2.70
N ASN A 95 26.63 -3.83 -3.71
CA ASN A 95 27.00 -4.01 -5.12
C ASN A 95 28.20 -3.15 -5.50
#